data_AF-A0AAE1G5K0-F1
#
_entry.id   AF-A0AAE1G5K0-F1
#
_cell.length_a   1.000
_cell.length_b   1.000
_cell.length_c   1.000
_cell.angle_alpha   90.00
_cell.angle_beta   90.00
_cell.angle_gamma   90.00
#
_symmetry.space_group_name_H-M   'P 1'
#
loop_
_entity.id
_entity.type
_entity.pdbx_description
1 polymer ?
#
loop_
_entity_poly.entity_id
_entity_poly.type
_entity_poly.pdbx_seq_one_letter_code
_entity_poly.pdbx_strand_id
1 'polypeptide(L)'
;MVVGVESFFPIMGGFPGNFQLMFPFRNFHGRDDPCINTPCEEGLLCFLDKKPPYYTCSKCPRGYEGDGIICYHPVEDPCASQPCYPGVSCTIQVGPPRTYKCGECPSDLVGDGKTCVESVYRLSVKELS
;
A
#
# COMPACT_ATOMS: atom_id res chain seq x y z
N MET A 1 -46.47 -21.73 -9.41
CA MET A 1 -46.66 -23.00 -8.70
C MET A 1 -46.65 -24.12 -9.71
N VAL A 2 -45.61 -24.94 -9.72
CA VAL A 2 -45.72 -26.40 -9.92
C VAL A 2 -44.47 -26.99 -9.28
N VAL A 3 -44.69 -27.61 -8.13
CA VAL A 3 -43.79 -28.56 -7.47
C VAL A 3 -44.21 -29.95 -7.93
N GLY A 4 -43.24 -30.86 -8.12
CA GLY A 4 -43.53 -32.30 -8.29
C GLY A 4 -42.62 -32.98 -9.31
N VAL A 5 -41.45 -33.44 -8.86
CA VAL A 5 -40.63 -34.43 -9.57
C VAL A 5 -41.03 -35.81 -9.08
N GLU A 6 -41.69 -36.59 -9.93
CA GLU A 6 -42.03 -37.99 -9.66
C GLU A 6 -40.87 -38.90 -10.12
N SER A 7 -40.21 -39.50 -9.13
CA SER A 7 -40.07 -40.95 -8.99
C SER A 7 -39.26 -41.76 -10.03
N PHE A 8 -38.13 -42.30 -9.55
CA PHE A 8 -37.63 -43.68 -9.71
C PHE A 8 -37.57 -44.33 -11.11
N PHE A 9 -36.36 -44.65 -11.58
CA PHE A 9 -35.81 -46.03 -11.63
C PHE A 9 -34.37 -46.02 -12.20
N PRO A 10 -33.37 -46.53 -11.47
CA PRO A 10 -32.08 -46.91 -12.05
C PRO A 10 -32.17 -48.34 -12.57
N ILE A 11 -31.60 -48.66 -13.75
CA ILE A 11 -30.57 -49.71 -13.91
C ILE A 11 -30.31 -50.10 -15.39
N MET A 12 -29.01 -50.16 -15.71
CA MET A 12 -28.33 -51.18 -16.52
C MET A 12 -28.52 -51.16 -18.05
N GLY A 13 -27.63 -50.41 -18.71
CA GLY A 13 -27.18 -50.68 -20.07
C GLY A 13 -25.66 -50.53 -20.12
N GLY A 14 -24.93 -51.63 -19.92
CA GLY A 14 -23.47 -51.66 -20.00
C GLY A 14 -22.99 -51.49 -21.43
N PHE A 15 -22.03 -50.57 -21.64
CA PHE A 15 -21.18 -50.55 -22.83
C PHE A 15 -19.78 -51.05 -22.45
N PRO A 16 -19.25 -52.08 -23.14
CA PRO A 16 -17.88 -52.54 -22.95
C PRO A 16 -16.98 -51.64 -23.77
N GLY A 17 -16.16 -50.82 -23.12
CA GLY A 17 -15.30 -49.90 -23.84
C GLY A 17 -14.50 -49.03 -22.91
N ASN A 18 -13.26 -49.44 -22.70
CA ASN A 18 -12.22 -48.64 -22.07
C ASN A 18 -11.92 -47.43 -22.96
N PHE A 19 -12.75 -46.39 -22.89
CA PHE A 19 -12.46 -45.09 -23.46
C PHE A 19 -12.28 -44.16 -22.27
N GLN A 20 -11.06 -44.15 -21.72
CA GLN A 20 -10.55 -42.99 -21.00
C GLN A 20 -10.64 -41.83 -22.00
N LEU A 21 -11.79 -41.15 -22.03
CA LEU A 21 -11.91 -39.86 -22.66
C LEU A 21 -10.95 -38.97 -21.87
N MET A 22 -9.72 -38.88 -22.36
CA MET A 22 -8.86 -37.74 -22.17
C MET A 22 -9.59 -36.56 -22.82
N PHE A 23 -10.67 -36.12 -22.18
CA PHE A 23 -10.95 -34.72 -22.16
C PHE A 23 -9.63 -34.10 -21.72
N PRO A 24 -9.01 -33.18 -22.46
CA PRO A 24 -8.07 -32.31 -21.80
C PRO A 24 -8.89 -31.76 -20.65
N PHE A 25 -8.55 -32.15 -19.41
CA PHE A 25 -8.86 -31.37 -18.25
C PHE A 25 -8.17 -30.06 -18.54
N ARG A 26 -8.85 -29.22 -19.32
CA ARG A 26 -8.55 -27.84 -19.53
C ARG A 26 -8.82 -27.36 -18.13
N ASN A 27 -7.74 -27.33 -17.34
CA ASN A 27 -7.71 -26.80 -16.00
C ASN A 27 -8.25 -25.38 -16.16
N PHE A 28 -9.56 -25.26 -16.09
CA PHE A 28 -10.25 -24.04 -15.78
C PHE A 28 -9.87 -23.86 -14.31
N HIS A 29 -8.64 -23.39 -14.09
CA HIS A 29 -8.42 -22.40 -13.07
C HIS A 29 -9.46 -21.33 -13.40
N GLY A 30 -10.58 -21.40 -12.70
CA GLY A 30 -11.57 -20.35 -12.71
C GLY A 30 -10.79 -19.07 -12.58
N ARG A 31 -11.07 -18.11 -13.46
CA ARG A 31 -10.42 -16.80 -13.47
C ARG A 31 -10.41 -16.29 -12.03
N ASP A 32 -9.27 -16.40 -11.35
CA ASP A 32 -9.07 -15.85 -10.01
C ASP A 32 -9.23 -14.35 -10.20
N ASP A 33 -10.40 -13.82 -9.85
CA ASP A 33 -10.68 -12.41 -10.01
C ASP A 33 -9.98 -11.68 -8.86
N PRO A 34 -8.90 -10.92 -9.14
CA PRO A 34 -8.14 -10.22 -8.09
C PRO A 34 -8.96 -9.19 -7.33
N CYS A 35 -10.11 -8.75 -7.85
CA CYS A 35 -10.99 -7.80 -7.17
C CYS A 35 -11.88 -8.46 -6.10
N ILE A 36 -12.01 -9.80 -6.08
CA ILE A 36 -12.80 -10.52 -5.06
C ILE A 36 -12.25 -10.27 -3.66
N ASN A 37 -10.92 -10.20 -3.53
CA ASN A 37 -10.28 -10.02 -2.23
C ASN A 37 -10.22 -8.55 -1.79
N THR A 38 -10.96 -7.67 -2.48
CA THR A 38 -11.05 -6.22 -2.22
C THR A 38 -9.67 -5.59 -1.92
N PRO A 39 -8.74 -5.60 -2.89
CA PRO A 39 -7.38 -5.11 -2.68
C PRO A 39 -7.28 -3.57 -2.65
N CYS A 40 -8.35 -2.85 -2.98
CA CYS A 40 -8.37 -1.39 -3.00
C CYS A 40 -8.85 -0.80 -1.67
N GLU A 41 -8.44 0.44 -1.37
CA GLU A 41 -8.87 1.17 -0.17
C GLU A 41 -10.40 1.36 -0.13
N GLU A 42 -10.97 1.51 1.08
CA GLU A 42 -12.41 1.68 1.28
C GLU A 42 -12.99 2.81 0.41
N GLY A 43 -14.05 2.49 -0.34
CA GLY A 43 -14.71 3.44 -1.23
C GLY A 43 -14.10 3.58 -2.62
N LEU A 44 -13.04 2.82 -2.94
CA LEU A 44 -12.47 2.77 -4.29
C LEU A 44 -12.99 1.57 -5.09
N LEU A 45 -13.14 1.79 -6.39
CA LEU A 45 -13.59 0.77 -7.33
C LEU A 45 -12.38 -0.01 -7.86
N CYS A 46 -12.49 -1.33 -7.85
CA CYS A 46 -11.52 -2.23 -8.47
C CYS A 46 -11.93 -2.55 -9.91
N PHE A 47 -11.00 -2.42 -10.84
CA PHE A 47 -11.19 -2.75 -12.26
C PHE A 47 -10.19 -3.83 -12.67
N LEU A 48 -10.66 -4.82 -13.44
CA LEU A 48 -9.79 -5.84 -14.01
C LEU A 48 -8.92 -5.26 -15.14
N ASP A 49 -7.64 -5.56 -15.12
CA ASP A 49 -6.68 -5.14 -16.14
C ASP A 49 -6.11 -6.37 -16.91
N LYS A 50 -5.61 -6.12 -18.12
CA LYS A 50 -4.99 -7.15 -18.97
C LYS A 50 -3.51 -7.36 -18.64
N LYS A 51 -2.89 -6.46 -17.88
CA LYS A 51 -1.48 -6.51 -17.49
C LYS A 51 -1.35 -6.91 -16.02
N PRO A 52 -0.33 -7.69 -15.62
CA PRO A 52 -0.04 -7.93 -14.21
C PRO A 52 0.12 -6.59 -13.47
N PRO A 53 -0.53 -6.39 -12.30
CA PRO A 53 -1.12 -7.40 -11.40
C PRO A 53 -2.56 -7.86 -11.73
N TYR A 54 -3.07 -7.57 -12.93
CA TYR A 54 -4.39 -7.95 -13.49
C TYR A 54 -5.58 -7.22 -12.86
N TYR A 55 -5.31 -6.19 -12.06
CA TYR A 55 -6.29 -5.25 -11.55
C TYR A 55 -5.69 -3.86 -11.44
N THR A 56 -6.55 -2.86 -11.39
CA THR A 56 -6.22 -1.46 -11.12
C THR A 56 -7.31 -0.85 -10.26
N CYS A 57 -6.93 -0.02 -9.29
CA CYS A 57 -7.85 0.67 -8.40
C CYS A 57 -8.20 2.06 -8.97
N SER A 58 -9.38 2.57 -8.64
CA SER A 58 -9.75 3.95 -8.96
C SER A 58 -8.85 4.96 -8.26
N LYS A 59 -8.83 6.20 -8.78
CA LYS A 59 -8.10 7.31 -8.15
C LYS A 59 -8.61 7.55 -6.73
N CYS A 60 -7.68 7.90 -5.83
CA CYS A 60 -7.97 8.29 -4.46
C CYS A 60 -9.01 9.43 -4.36
N PRO A 61 -9.78 9.50 -3.27
CA PRO A 61 -10.75 10.57 -3.05
C PRO A 61 -10.09 11.95 -2.97
N ARG A 62 -10.90 13.01 -3.07
CA ARG A 62 -10.39 14.40 -3.10
C ARG A 62 -9.54 14.69 -1.86
N GLY A 63 -8.30 15.17 -2.10
CA GLY A 63 -7.35 15.48 -1.03
C GLY A 63 -6.52 14.28 -0.55
N TYR A 64 -6.49 13.19 -1.33
CA TYR A 64 -5.61 12.05 -1.14
C TYR A 64 -4.87 11.73 -2.45
N GLU A 65 -3.66 11.22 -2.34
CA GLU A 65 -2.81 10.76 -3.43
C GLU A 65 -2.36 9.31 -3.19
N GLY A 66 -2.06 8.59 -4.27
CA GLY A 66 -1.62 7.19 -4.21
C GLY A 66 -2.11 6.36 -5.39
N ASP A 67 -1.84 5.06 -5.33
CA ASP A 67 -2.15 4.07 -6.38
C ASP A 67 -3.56 3.47 -6.25
N GLY A 68 -4.37 3.96 -5.31
CA GLY A 68 -5.72 3.44 -5.01
C GLY A 68 -5.75 2.13 -4.22
N ILE A 69 -4.59 1.48 -4.04
CA ILE A 69 -4.40 0.42 -3.03
C ILE A 69 -4.09 1.07 -1.67
N ILE A 70 -3.28 2.13 -1.70
CA ILE A 70 -2.93 2.94 -0.53
C ILE A 70 -3.20 4.38 -0.93
N CYS A 71 -4.05 5.07 -0.17
CA CYS A 71 -4.31 6.48 -0.33
C CYS A 71 -3.85 7.25 0.90
N TYR A 72 -3.03 8.27 0.70
CA TYR A 72 -2.53 9.11 1.78
C TYR A 72 -2.83 10.58 1.47
N HIS A 73 -3.03 11.38 2.52
CA HIS A 73 -3.11 12.82 2.31
C HIS A 73 -1.80 13.31 1.69
N PRO A 74 -1.84 14.16 0.65
CA PRO A 74 -0.66 14.87 0.21
C PRO A 74 -0.23 15.78 1.35
N VAL A 75 0.69 15.29 2.18
CA VAL A 75 1.32 16.09 3.22
C VAL A 75 2.05 17.20 2.48
N GLU A 76 1.69 18.46 2.77
CA GLU A 76 2.43 19.62 2.31
C GLU A 76 3.91 19.43 2.65
N ASP A 77 4.82 20.03 1.86
CA ASP A 77 6.27 19.87 2.07
C ASP A 77 6.59 20.00 3.57
N PRO A 78 7.00 18.91 4.24
CA PRO A 78 7.17 18.93 5.68
C PRO A 78 8.33 19.85 6.11
N CYS A 79 9.22 20.21 5.18
CA CYS A 79 10.26 21.20 5.37
C CYS A 79 9.78 22.64 5.13
N ALA A 80 8.64 22.86 4.46
CA ALA A 80 8.10 24.21 4.21
C ALA A 80 7.67 24.92 5.50
N SER A 81 7.23 24.16 6.51
CA SER A 81 6.95 24.70 7.85
C SER A 81 8.23 25.05 8.65
N GLN A 82 9.42 24.85 8.07
CA GLN A 82 10.72 25.04 8.72
C GLN A 82 10.80 24.43 10.13
N PRO A 83 10.53 23.12 10.30
CA PRO A 83 10.52 22.47 11.61
C PRO A 83 11.93 22.19 12.18
N CYS A 84 12.98 22.42 11.40
CA CYS A 84 14.37 22.23 11.82
C CYS A 84 14.96 23.55 12.31
N TYR A 85 16.03 23.48 13.11
CA TYR A 85 16.70 24.68 13.60
C TYR A 85 17.20 25.56 12.44
N PRO A 86 17.12 26.91 12.53
CA PRO A 86 17.57 27.81 11.47
C PRO A 86 19.03 27.53 11.08
N GLY A 87 19.25 27.21 9.80
CA GLY A 87 20.56 26.86 9.27
C GLY A 87 20.87 25.36 9.25
N VAL A 88 19.98 24.50 9.74
CA VAL A 88 20.06 23.04 9.59
C VAL A 88 19.42 22.60 8.27
N SER A 89 20.04 21.63 7.60
CA SER A 89 19.46 21.02 6.39
C SER A 89 18.22 20.19 6.73
N CYS A 90 17.10 20.47 6.04
CA CYS A 90 15.89 19.66 6.12
C CYS A 90 15.77 18.77 4.88
N THR A 91 15.70 17.46 5.10
CA THR A 91 15.59 16.47 4.02
C THR A 91 14.25 15.77 4.10
N ILE A 92 13.47 15.86 3.03
CA ILE A 92 12.19 15.14 2.90
C ILE A 92 12.49 13.66 2.68
N GLN A 93 11.89 12.80 3.49
CA GLN A 93 11.92 11.36 3.28
C GLN A 93 10.74 10.95 2.40
N VAL A 94 11.07 10.38 1.24
CA VAL A 94 10.07 9.89 0.28
C VAL A 94 9.57 8.53 0.77
N GLY A 95 8.35 8.51 1.27
CA GLY A 95 7.62 7.32 1.69
C GLY A 95 6.17 7.68 2.04
N PRO A 96 5.24 6.72 2.06
CA PRO A 96 3.94 6.89 2.70
C PRO A 96 4.00 6.35 4.15
N PRO A 97 3.81 7.19 5.19
CA PRO A 97 3.58 8.64 5.16
C PRO A 97 4.85 9.43 4.84
N ARG A 98 4.71 10.60 4.19
CA ARG A 98 5.84 11.49 3.90
C ARG A 98 6.35 12.08 5.21
N THR A 99 7.63 11.88 5.51
CA THR A 99 8.26 12.40 6.73
C THR A 99 9.42 13.33 6.38
N TYR A 100 9.98 13.99 7.40
CA TYR A 100 11.16 14.84 7.26
C TYR A 100 12.21 14.45 8.30
N LYS A 101 13.48 14.67 7.93
CA LYS A 101 14.62 14.49 8.84
C LYS A 101 15.45 15.76 8.84
N CYS A 102 15.74 16.27 10.04
CA CYS A 102 16.68 17.36 10.24
C CYS A 102 18.11 16.82 10.27
N GLY A 103 19.04 17.59 9.71
CA GLY A 103 20.47 17.35 9.80
C GLY A 103 21.05 17.67 11.18
N GLU A 104 22.38 17.70 11.25
CA GLU A 104 23.11 18.03 12.47
C GLU A 104 23.05 19.53 12.79
N CYS A 105 23.17 19.87 14.07
CA CYS A 105 23.20 21.26 14.51
C CYS A 105 24.49 21.97 14.02
N PRO A 106 24.41 23.25 13.61
CA PRO A 106 25.58 24.02 13.23
C PRO A 106 26.52 24.27 14.44
N SER A 107 27.80 24.48 14.13
CA SER A 107 28.93 24.49 15.09
C SER A 107 28.65 25.16 16.43
N ASP A 108 29.12 24.51 17.49
CA ASP A 108 28.99 24.86 18.93
C ASP A 108 27.61 24.63 19.57
N LEU A 109 26.61 24.24 18.77
CA LEU A 109 25.31 23.80 19.27
C LEU A 109 25.18 22.27 19.31
N VAL A 110 24.45 21.76 20.29
CA VAL A 110 24.17 20.32 20.48
C VAL A 110 22.66 20.14 20.63
N GLY A 111 22.13 19.07 20.02
CA GLY A 111 20.72 18.72 20.14
C GLY A 111 20.26 17.74 19.06
N ASP A 112 18.95 17.68 18.84
CA ASP A 112 18.26 16.73 17.96
C ASP A 112 18.05 17.26 16.53
N GLY A 113 18.63 18.41 16.18
CA GLY A 113 18.51 19.06 14.86
C GLY A 113 17.22 19.86 14.69
N LYS A 114 16.18 19.60 15.51
CA LYS A 114 15.02 20.50 15.66
C LYS A 114 15.31 21.55 16.72
N THR A 115 15.83 21.10 17.87
CA THR A 115 16.29 21.98 18.94
C THR A 115 17.81 21.92 18.97
N CYS A 116 18.47 23.06 18.80
CA CYS A 116 19.92 23.18 18.93
C CYS A 116 20.20 24.21 20.03
N VAL A 117 20.89 23.80 21.09
CA VAL A 117 21.25 24.66 22.21
C VAL A 117 22.77 24.75 22.32
N GLU A 118 23.28 25.87 22.81
CA GLU A 118 24.71 26.00 23.07
C GLU A 118 25.14 24.95 24.08
N SER A 119 26.21 24.23 23.76
CA SER A 119 26.76 23.26 24.71
C SER A 119 27.16 24.01 25.98
N VAL A 120 26.48 23.74 27.10
CA VAL A 120 26.80 24.34 28.42
C VAL A 120 28.27 24.09 28.80
N TYR A 121 28.85 23.02 28.26
CA TYR A 121 30.26 22.71 28.36
C TYR A 121 31.18 23.78 27.73
N ARG A 122 30.81 24.42 26.61
CA ARG A 122 31.57 25.52 25.97
C ARG A 122 31.47 26.83 26.74
N LEU A 123 30.30 27.14 27.32
CA LEU A 123 30.10 28.34 28.14
C LEU A 123 30.98 28.32 29.38
N SER A 124 31.11 27.16 30.02
CA SER A 124 31.98 27.00 31.19
C SER A 124 33.48 27.04 30.89
N VAL A 125 33.93 26.80 29.64
CA VAL A 125 35.36 27.02 29.26
C VAL A 125 35.63 28.46 28.82
N LYS A 126 34.62 29.21 28.35
CA LYS A 126 34.76 30.61 27.94
C LYS A 126 34.98 31.57 29.12
N GLU A 127 34.51 31.21 30.32
CA GLU A 127 34.84 31.92 31.57
C GLU A 127 36.23 31.58 32.13
N LEU A 128 36.97 30.66 31.49
CA LEU A 128 38.31 30.24 31.91
C LEU A 128 39.46 30.71 30.98
N SER A 129 39.20 31.61 30.04
CA SER A 129 40.20 32.26 29.17
C SER A 129 40.11 33.78 29.24
#